data_AF-A0A0L0W9N0-F1
#
_entry.id   AF-A0A0L0W9N0-F1
#
_cell.length_a   1.000
_cell.length_b   1.000
_cell.length_c   1.000
_cell.angle_alpha   90.00
_cell.angle_beta   90.00
_cell.angle_gamma   90.00
#
_symmetry.space_group_name_H-M   'P 1'
#
loop_
_entity.id
_entity.type
_entity.pdbx_description
1 polymer ?
#
loop_
_entity_poly.entity_id
_entity_poly.type
_entity_poly.pdbx_seq_one_letter_code
_entity_poly.pdbx_strand_id
1 'polypeptide(L)'
;MRKREVKILLLLLFILVIAFSFKKSSGKEVVYNLLESCIDKDIKRFNKLFRHNKFGATTNTKEIMESLSKKVSEMGGIENIELKEYDMEDIERQAAQEMKDIVEGDFVVVEISGNNKSYIWLIRKENESYYIVSGDDGKINDILAK
;
A
#
# COMPACT_ATOMS: atom_id res chain seq x y z
N MET A 1 -27.30 -29.35 25.40
CA MET A 1 -26.10 -28.54 25.68
C MET A 1 -26.16 -28.00 27.09
N ARG A 2 -25.20 -28.37 27.94
CA ARG A 2 -25.15 -27.88 29.33
C ARG A 2 -24.67 -26.42 29.32
N LYS A 3 -25.21 -25.55 30.20
CA LYS A 3 -24.86 -24.11 30.28
C LYS A 3 -23.34 -23.80 30.33
N ARG A 4 -22.50 -24.78 30.69
CA ARG A 4 -21.03 -24.71 30.65
C ARG A 4 -20.45 -24.75 29.22
N GLU A 5 -21.03 -25.54 28.33
CA GLU A 5 -20.56 -25.70 26.94
C GLU A 5 -20.80 -24.44 26.12
N VAL A 6 -21.92 -23.74 26.37
CA VAL A 6 -22.26 -22.46 25.73
C VAL A 6 -21.26 -21.35 26.11
N LYS A 7 -20.79 -21.33 27.37
CA LYS A 7 -19.83 -20.33 27.85
C LYS A 7 -18.43 -20.54 27.26
N ILE A 8 -18.01 -21.79 27.10
CA ILE A 8 -16.71 -22.14 26.49
C ILE A 8 -16.72 -21.79 24.99
N LEU A 9 -17.84 -22.08 24.30
CA LEU A 9 -18.00 -21.75 22.89
C LEU A 9 -17.95 -20.23 22.64
N LEU A 10 -18.62 -19.43 23.48
CA LEU A 10 -18.59 -17.96 23.40
C LEU A 10 -17.20 -17.37 23.69
N LEU A 11 -16.46 -17.95 24.65
CA LEU A 11 -15.10 -17.51 24.97
C LEU A 11 -14.13 -17.78 23.80
N LEU A 12 -14.24 -18.95 23.17
CA LEU A 12 -13.43 -19.30 22.00
C LEU A 12 -13.75 -18.40 20.79
N LEU A 13 -15.01 -18.05 20.59
CA LEU A 13 -15.43 -17.12 19.53
C LEU A 13 -14.83 -15.72 19.76
N PHE A 14 -14.79 -15.26 21.02
CA PHE A 14 -14.22 -13.97 21.39
C PHE A 14 -12.70 -13.92 21.17
N ILE A 15 -11.98 -15.01 21.49
CA ILE A 15 -10.54 -15.13 21.22
C ILE A 15 -10.26 -15.16 19.71
N LEU A 16 -11.14 -15.80 18.92
CA LEU A 16 -11.01 -15.84 17.45
C LEU A 16 -11.19 -14.45 16.81
N VAL A 17 -12.12 -13.65 17.33
CA VAL A 17 -12.38 -12.27 16.87
C VAL A 17 -11.23 -11.33 17.23
N ILE A 18 -10.57 -11.53 18.38
CA ILE A 18 -9.40 -10.74 18.76
C ILE A 18 -8.18 -11.12 17.91
N ALA A 19 -7.99 -12.41 17.58
CA ALA A 19 -6.90 -12.86 16.72
C ALA A 19 -7.00 -12.33 15.28
N PHE A 20 -8.19 -12.00 14.80
CA PHE A 20 -8.41 -11.42 13.47
C PHE A 20 -8.22 -9.89 13.39
N SER A 21 -8.08 -9.20 14.52
CA SER A 21 -8.11 -7.73 14.57
C SER A 21 -6.72 -7.06 14.49
N PHE A 22 -5.64 -7.84 14.45
CA PHE A 22 -4.28 -7.32 14.24
C PHE A 22 -3.72 -7.76 12.88
N LYS A 23 -4.47 -7.52 11.80
CA LYS A 23 -3.86 -7.51 10.47
C LYS A 23 -2.98 -6.27 10.40
N LYS A 24 -1.68 -6.46 10.58
CA LYS A 24 -0.66 -5.46 10.27
C LYS A 24 -0.81 -5.15 8.79
N SER A 25 -1.28 -3.94 8.47
CA SER A 25 -1.33 -3.43 7.10
C SER A 25 0.06 -3.58 6.48
N SER A 26 0.17 -3.99 5.23
CA SER A 26 1.44 -4.00 4.48
C SER A 26 1.51 -2.83 3.50
N GLY A 27 2.70 -2.53 2.97
CA GLY A 27 2.83 -1.53 1.91
C GLY A 27 2.01 -1.92 0.68
N LYS A 28 2.05 -3.20 0.30
CA LYS A 28 1.23 -3.76 -0.79
C LYS A 28 -0.27 -3.56 -0.58
N GLU A 29 -0.76 -3.79 0.63
CA GLU A 29 -2.18 -3.61 0.94
C GLU A 29 -2.60 -2.14 0.79
N VAL A 30 -1.74 -1.20 1.21
CA VAL A 30 -1.97 0.23 1.00
C VAL A 30 -2.01 0.60 -0.48
N VAL A 31 -1.09 0.08 -1.28
CA VAL A 31 -1.07 0.31 -2.73
C VAL A 31 -2.28 -0.32 -3.42
N TYR A 32 -2.66 -1.55 -3.04
CA TYR A 32 -3.87 -2.17 -3.56
C TYR A 32 -5.11 -1.33 -3.24
N ASN A 33 -5.24 -0.90 -1.98
CA ASN A 33 -6.33 -0.03 -1.54
C ASN A 33 -6.37 1.32 -2.27
N LEU A 34 -5.20 1.86 -2.66
CA LEU A 34 -5.10 3.04 -3.51
C LEU A 34 -5.71 2.76 -4.88
N LEU A 35 -5.22 1.74 -5.58
CA LEU A 35 -5.68 1.41 -6.92
C LEU A 35 -7.18 1.11 -6.94
N GLU A 36 -7.68 0.32 -5.98
CA GLU A 36 -9.10 0.00 -5.83
C GLU A 36 -9.93 1.28 -5.60
N SER A 37 -9.45 2.20 -4.74
CA SER A 37 -10.13 3.48 -4.54
C SER A 37 -10.23 4.33 -5.80
N CYS A 38 -9.23 4.27 -6.69
CA CYS A 38 -9.26 4.95 -7.99
C CYS A 38 -10.32 4.36 -8.92
N ILE A 39 -10.39 3.03 -8.99
CA ILE A 39 -11.37 2.30 -9.82
C ILE A 39 -12.79 2.58 -9.32
N ASP A 40 -13.01 2.48 -8.02
CA ASP A 40 -14.31 2.71 -7.36
C ASP A 40 -14.69 4.19 -7.29
N LYS A 41 -13.77 5.09 -7.66
CA LYS A 41 -13.89 6.55 -7.50
C LYS A 41 -14.18 6.97 -6.06
N ASP A 42 -13.71 6.20 -5.08
CA ASP A 42 -13.85 6.48 -3.64
C ASP A 42 -12.79 7.50 -3.17
N ILE A 43 -13.11 8.78 -3.36
CA ILE A 43 -12.26 9.91 -2.96
C ILE A 43 -11.97 9.91 -1.45
N LYS A 44 -12.90 9.44 -0.61
CA LYS A 44 -12.70 9.45 0.85
C LYS A 44 -11.66 8.41 1.24
N ARG A 45 -11.75 7.20 0.68
CA ARG A 45 -10.75 6.15 0.86
C ARG A 45 -9.41 6.56 0.29
N PHE A 46 -9.37 7.12 -0.92
CA PHE A 46 -8.17 7.65 -1.56
C PHE A 46 -7.46 8.66 -0.63
N ASN A 47 -8.16 9.72 -0.23
CA ASN A 47 -7.57 10.78 0.61
C ASN A 47 -7.09 10.27 1.97
N LYS A 48 -7.70 9.21 2.51
CA LYS A 48 -7.28 8.61 3.78
C LYS A 48 -5.84 8.05 3.69
N LEU A 49 -5.43 7.54 2.53
CA LEU A 49 -4.12 6.94 2.31
C LEU A 49 -2.98 7.96 2.26
N PHE A 50 -3.30 9.23 1.97
CA PHE A 50 -2.36 10.35 1.90
C PHE A 50 -2.39 11.28 3.12
N ARG A 51 -3.17 10.95 4.16
CA ARG A 51 -3.46 11.84 5.31
C ARG A 51 -2.24 12.40 6.05
N HIS A 52 -1.11 11.70 6.01
CA HIS A 52 0.13 12.10 6.70
C HIS A 52 1.16 12.71 5.76
N ASN A 53 0.82 12.86 4.48
CA ASN A 53 1.71 13.46 3.50
C ASN A 53 1.60 14.99 3.59
N LYS A 54 2.70 15.66 3.96
CA LYS A 54 2.78 17.14 3.98
C LYS A 54 2.57 17.74 2.57
N PHE A 55 2.71 16.92 1.52
CA PHE A 55 2.21 17.20 0.17
C PHE A 55 0.69 17.06 0.10
N GLY A 56 0.01 17.72 1.04
CA GLY A 56 -1.42 17.63 1.27
C GLY A 56 -2.19 17.88 -0.02
N ALA A 57 -3.19 17.02 -0.26
CA ALA A 57 -4.31 17.22 -1.16
C ALA A 57 -3.97 18.16 -2.34
N THR A 58 -3.11 17.69 -3.25
CA THR A 58 -2.91 18.38 -4.53
C THR A 58 -4.28 18.68 -5.13
N THR A 59 -4.43 19.86 -5.71
CA THR A 59 -5.69 20.48 -6.15
C THR A 59 -6.48 19.68 -7.22
N ASN A 60 -6.04 18.47 -7.58
CA ASN A 60 -6.74 17.61 -8.52
C ASN A 60 -6.73 16.11 -8.17
N THR A 61 -7.21 15.75 -6.97
CA THR A 61 -7.45 14.35 -6.58
C THR A 61 -8.14 13.53 -7.68
N LYS A 62 -9.13 14.12 -8.36
CA LYS A 62 -9.86 13.43 -9.43
C LYS A 62 -8.98 13.08 -10.63
N GLU A 63 -8.17 14.02 -11.11
CA GLU A 63 -7.24 13.77 -12.22
C GLU A 63 -6.19 12.72 -11.86
N ILE A 64 -5.67 12.73 -10.63
CA ILE A 64 -4.75 11.68 -10.16
C ILE A 64 -5.45 10.32 -10.16
N MET A 65 -6.66 10.25 -9.59
CA MET A 65 -7.44 9.00 -9.59
C MET A 65 -7.75 8.52 -11.01
N GLU A 66 -8.12 9.41 -11.93
CA GLU A 66 -8.37 9.09 -13.34
C GLU A 66 -7.11 8.58 -14.04
N SER A 67 -5.96 9.23 -13.81
CA SER A 67 -4.66 8.80 -14.33
C SER A 67 -4.28 7.40 -13.82
N LEU A 68 -4.45 7.14 -12.52
CA LEU A 68 -4.18 5.83 -11.93
C LEU A 68 -5.15 4.75 -12.43
N SER A 69 -6.44 5.05 -12.53
CA SER A 69 -7.43 4.12 -13.10
C SER A 69 -7.12 3.78 -14.56
N LYS A 70 -6.60 4.74 -15.34
CA LYS A 70 -6.12 4.49 -16.69
C LYS A 70 -4.92 3.55 -16.68
N LYS A 71 -3.92 3.77 -15.80
CA LYS A 71 -2.77 2.86 -15.65
C LYS A 71 -3.21 1.44 -15.30
N VAL A 72 -4.16 1.28 -14.37
CA VAL A 72 -4.73 -0.05 -14.04
C VAL A 72 -5.39 -0.70 -15.26
N SER A 73 -6.17 0.07 -16.02
CA SER A 73 -6.81 -0.44 -17.24
C SER A 73 -5.79 -0.86 -18.29
N GLU A 74 -4.71 -0.08 -18.45
CA GLU A 74 -3.61 -0.39 -19.36
C GLU A 74 -2.81 -1.65 -18.93
N MET A 75 -2.81 -1.98 -17.64
CA MET A 75 -2.27 -3.23 -17.10
C MET A 75 -3.21 -4.43 -17.30
N GLY A 76 -4.40 -4.22 -17.86
CA GLY A 76 -5.39 -5.26 -18.08
C GLY A 76 -6.40 -5.45 -16.95
N GLY A 77 -6.46 -4.53 -15.98
CA GLY A 77 -7.34 -4.65 -14.81
C GLY A 77 -6.56 -4.93 -13.53
N ILE A 78 -7.17 -4.63 -12.37
CA ILE A 78 -6.51 -4.74 -11.05
C ILE A 78 -6.17 -6.20 -10.69
N GLU A 79 -6.95 -7.15 -11.20
CA GLU A 79 -6.74 -8.58 -11.07
C GLU A 79 -5.48 -9.09 -11.80
N ASN A 80 -4.99 -8.33 -12.78
CA ASN A 80 -3.79 -8.63 -13.56
C ASN A 80 -2.54 -7.91 -13.02
N ILE A 81 -2.66 -7.21 -11.89
CA ILE A 81 -1.58 -6.49 -11.24
C ILE A 81 -0.89 -7.38 -10.21
N GLU A 82 0.42 -7.49 -10.32
CA GLU A 82 1.29 -8.07 -9.31
C GLU A 82 1.90 -6.97 -8.43
N LEU A 83 1.84 -7.18 -7.12
CA LEU A 83 2.42 -6.28 -6.12
C LEU A 83 3.56 -6.98 -5.39
N LYS A 84 4.76 -6.38 -5.43
CA LYS A 84 5.93 -6.88 -4.70
C LYS A 84 6.49 -5.80 -3.78
N GLU A 85 6.80 -6.19 -2.55
CA GLU A 85 7.32 -5.28 -1.51
C GLU A 85 8.81 -5.54 -1.35
N TYR A 86 9.56 -4.46 -1.15
CA TYR A 86 11.00 -4.47 -0.91
C TYR A 86 11.29 -3.62 0.31
N ASP A 87 12.05 -4.18 1.24
CA ASP A 87 12.53 -3.44 2.40
C ASP A 87 13.70 -2.55 1.98
N MET A 88 14.00 -1.53 2.78
CA MET A 88 15.12 -0.62 2.52
C MET A 88 16.47 -1.36 2.36
N GLU A 89 16.62 -2.51 3.00
CA GLU A 89 17.83 -3.34 2.90
C GLU A 89 18.00 -3.99 1.52
N ASP A 90 16.91 -4.16 0.77
CA ASP A 90 16.91 -4.71 -0.60
C ASP A 90 17.28 -3.65 -1.65
N ILE A 91 17.30 -2.37 -1.29
CA ILE A 91 17.53 -1.23 -2.18
C ILE A 91 19.00 -0.82 -2.18
N GLU A 92 19.55 -0.49 -3.36
CA GLU A 92 20.91 0.03 -3.47
C GLU A 92 21.10 1.23 -2.54
N ARG A 93 22.22 1.25 -1.81
CA ARG A 93 22.45 2.25 -0.74
C ARG A 93 22.30 3.70 -1.24
N GLN A 94 22.74 3.98 -2.48
CA GLN A 94 22.62 5.32 -3.06
C GLN A 94 21.14 5.69 -3.28
N ALA A 95 20.38 4.82 -3.96
CA ALA A 95 18.94 5.02 -4.19
C ALA A 95 18.17 5.12 -2.86
N ALA A 96 18.50 4.27 -1.88
CA ALA A 96 17.92 4.33 -0.54
C ALA A 96 18.20 5.67 0.16
N GLN A 97 19.39 6.26 -0.03
CA GLN A 97 19.72 7.56 0.55
C GLN A 97 18.94 8.70 -0.12
N GLU A 98 18.82 8.68 -1.45
CA GLU A 98 18.01 9.65 -2.19
C GLU A 98 16.52 9.58 -1.77
N MET A 99 16.01 8.36 -1.53
CA MET A 99 14.65 8.16 -1.03
C MET A 99 14.45 8.64 0.42
N LYS A 100 15.46 8.54 1.27
CA LYS A 100 15.41 9.08 2.65
C LYS A 100 15.32 10.60 2.68
N ASP A 101 15.88 11.26 1.68
CA ASP A 101 15.76 12.73 1.58
C ASP A 101 14.32 13.14 1.21
N ILE A 102 13.54 12.22 0.62
CA ILE A 102 12.12 12.41 0.26
C ILE A 102 11.19 11.94 1.40
N VAL A 103 11.51 10.82 2.03
CA VAL A 103 10.67 10.17 3.05
C VAL A 103 11.34 10.29 4.42
N GLU A 104 10.76 11.12 5.30
CA GLU A 104 11.18 11.16 6.71
C GLU A 104 10.85 9.82 7.41
N GLY A 105 11.85 9.01 7.73
CA GLY A 105 11.72 7.78 8.54
C GLY A 105 11.75 6.47 7.74
N ASP A 106 11.23 5.41 8.33
CA ASP A 106 11.21 4.08 7.70
C ASP A 106 10.24 4.05 6.51
N PHE A 107 10.65 3.35 5.45
CA PHE A 107 9.82 3.16 4.26
C PHE A 107 10.03 1.77 3.66
N VAL A 108 9.05 1.35 2.87
CA VAL A 108 9.15 0.21 1.96
C VAL A 108 8.88 0.69 0.54
N VAL A 109 9.43 -0.02 -0.44
CA VAL A 109 9.14 0.21 -1.86
C VAL A 109 8.19 -0.87 -2.34
N VAL A 110 7.12 -0.47 -3.02
CA VAL A 110 6.17 -1.40 -3.64
C VAL A 110 6.26 -1.26 -5.14
N GLU A 111 6.66 -2.34 -5.80
CA GLU A 111 6.56 -2.51 -7.24
C GLU A 111 5.14 -2.93 -7.62
N ILE A 112 4.60 -2.25 -8.63
CA ILE A 112 3.36 -2.60 -9.31
C ILE A 112 3.74 -3.03 -10.71
N SER A 113 3.45 -4.28 -11.09
CA SER A 113 3.72 -4.78 -12.42
C SER A 113 2.49 -5.43 -13.06
N GLY A 114 2.36 -5.27 -14.38
CA GLY A 114 1.23 -5.80 -15.15
C GLY A 114 1.34 -5.42 -16.61
N ASN A 115 1.01 -6.34 -17.52
CA ASN A 115 1.05 -6.13 -18.98
C ASN A 115 2.33 -5.42 -19.49
N ASN A 116 3.51 -5.94 -19.12
CA ASN A 116 4.84 -5.38 -19.47
C ASN A 116 5.10 -3.95 -18.96
N LYS A 117 4.27 -3.43 -18.06
CA LYS A 117 4.47 -2.15 -17.38
C LYS A 117 4.87 -2.40 -15.94
N SER A 118 5.69 -1.50 -15.41
CA SER A 118 6.14 -1.51 -14.02
C SER A 118 6.19 -0.08 -13.48
N TYR A 119 5.81 0.08 -12.23
CA TYR A 119 5.85 1.34 -11.49
C TYR A 119 6.32 1.05 -10.07
N ILE A 120 6.90 2.04 -9.41
CA ILE A 120 7.33 1.93 -8.01
C ILE A 120 6.62 2.95 -7.14
N TRP A 121 6.29 2.56 -5.92
CA TRP A 121 5.66 3.43 -4.93
C TRP A 121 6.45 3.41 -3.64
N LEU A 122 6.68 4.61 -3.10
CA LEU A 122 7.31 4.81 -1.80
C LEU A 122 6.24 4.88 -0.73
N ILE A 123 6.30 3.94 0.21
CA ILE A 123 5.33 3.81 1.29
C ILE A 123 6.05 4.07 2.62
N ARG A 124 5.66 5.16 3.28
CA ARG A 124 6.17 5.47 4.62
C ARG A 124 5.54 4.54 5.64
N LYS A 125 6.37 4.01 6.52
CA LYS A 125 5.96 3.20 7.67
C LYS A 125 6.07 4.05 8.93
N GLU A 126 4.96 4.17 9.66
CA GLU A 126 4.94 4.88 10.93
C GLU A 126 4.12 4.06 11.94
N ASN A 127 4.80 3.56 12.97
CA ASN A 127 4.27 2.60 13.93
C ASN A 127 3.73 1.33 13.22
N GLU A 128 2.43 1.06 13.33
CA GLU A 128 1.74 -0.07 12.66
C GLU A 128 0.94 0.37 11.42
N SER A 129 1.16 1.60 10.96
CA SER A 129 0.46 2.20 9.83
C SER A 129 1.38 2.46 8.65
N TYR A 130 0.80 2.46 7.45
CA TYR A 130 1.48 2.66 6.18
C TYR A 130 0.77 3.76 5.39
N TYR A 131 1.55 4.66 4.77
CA TYR A 131 1.03 5.82 4.04
C TYR A 131 1.74 6.03 2.73
N ILE A 132 1.01 6.53 1.73
CA ILE A 132 1.57 6.76 0.40
C ILE A 132 2.31 8.10 0.38
N VAL A 133 3.59 8.06 0.00
CA VAL A 133 4.42 9.26 -0.14
C VAL A 133 4.49 9.71 -1.59
N SER A 134 4.91 8.82 -2.50
CA SER A 134 5.12 9.14 -3.91
C SER A 134 5.00 7.88 -4.77
N GLY A 135 4.72 8.06 -6.05
CA GLY A 135 4.76 7.03 -7.08
C GLY A 135 5.57 7.50 -8.28
N ASP A 136 6.33 6.60 -8.88
CA ASP A 136 7.21 6.85 -10.03
C ASP A 136 7.03 5.74 -11.09
N ASP A 137 7.28 6.10 -12.34
CA ASP A 137 7.32 5.21 -13.51
C ASP A 137 8.69 4.49 -13.65
N GLY A 138 9.58 4.65 -12.67
CA GLY A 138 10.86 3.94 -12.56
C GLY A 138 10.73 2.42 -12.45
N LYS A 139 11.81 1.70 -12.80
CA LYS A 139 11.88 0.23 -12.72
C LYS A 139 12.60 -0.20 -11.45
N ILE A 140 12.08 -1.24 -10.78
CA ILE A 140 12.69 -1.74 -9.54
C ILE A 140 14.14 -2.21 -9.76
N ASN A 141 14.43 -2.84 -10.90
CA ASN A 141 15.76 -3.39 -11.20
C ASN A 141 16.87 -2.33 -11.26
N ASP A 142 16.50 -1.07 -11.44
CA ASP A 142 17.46 0.04 -11.46
C ASP A 142 17.88 0.48 -10.05
N ILE A 143 17.14 0.03 -9.01
CA ILE A 143 17.32 0.43 -7.61
C ILE A 143 17.54 -0.74 -6.64
N LEU A 144 17.56 -1.99 -7.10
CA LEU A 144 17.83 -3.16 -6.25
C LEU A 144 19.31 -3.36 -6.00
N ALA A 145 19.67 -3.67 -4.75
CA ALA A 145 21.02 -4.10 -4.39
C ALA A 145 21.42 -5.35 -5.19
N LYS A 146 22.55 -5.25 -5.91
CA LYS A 146 23.13 -6.38 -6.66
C LYS A 146 23.85 -7.38 -5.76
#